data_AF-A0A1H3IZQ8-F1
#
_entry.id   AF-A0A1H3IZQ8-F1
#
_cell.length_a   1.000
_cell.length_b   1.000
_cell.length_c   1.000
_cell.angle_alpha   90.00
_cell.angle_beta   90.00
_cell.angle_gamma   90.00
#
_symmetry.space_group_name_H-M   'P 1'
#
loop_
_entity.id
_entity.type
_entity.pdbx_description
1 polymer ?
#
loop_
_entity_poly.entity_id
_entity_poly.type
_entity_poly.pdbx_seq_one_letter_code
_entity_poly.pdbx_strand_id
1 'polypeptide(L)' 'MNEYVVAVLGAATDPDLAGDDAERIRERLARAGLLAPTGHARRRPDPDAVAAARAAAGRGTQLSDIVASDRA' A
#
# COMPACT_ATOMS: atom_id res chain seq x y z
N MET A 1 20.63 -12.50 -1.78
CA MET A 1 19.59 -12.21 -0.77
C MET A 1 19.54 -10.69 -0.61
N ASN A 2 18.36 -10.06 -0.72
CA ASN A 2 18.26 -8.62 -0.96
C ASN A 2 18.34 -7.83 0.36
N GLU A 3 19.50 -7.22 0.62
CA GLU A 3 19.81 -6.38 1.79
C GLU A 3 18.80 -5.25 2.02
N TYR A 4 18.19 -4.72 0.95
CA TYR A 4 17.16 -3.69 1.01
C TYR A 4 15.90 -4.16 1.73
N VAL A 5 15.45 -5.39 1.46
CA VAL A 5 14.23 -5.93 2.10
C VAL A 5 14.48 -6.07 3.60
N VAL A 6 15.68 -6.48 4.00
CA VAL A 6 16.07 -6.62 5.40
C VAL A 6 16.16 -5.26 6.09
N ALA A 7 16.75 -4.25 5.45
CA ALA A 7 16.87 -2.90 5.99
C ALA A 7 15.52 -2.20 6.16
N VAL A 8 14.62 -2.33 5.18
CA VAL A 8 13.27 -1.74 5.24
C VAL A 8 12.40 -2.43 6.30
N LEU A 9 12.42 -3.77 6.38
CA LEU A 9 11.70 -4.48 7.43
C LEU A 9 12.27 -4.14 8.81
N GLY A 10 13.59 -4.07 8.94
CA GLY A 10 14.29 -3.68 10.17
C GLY A 10 13.85 -2.31 10.68
N ALA A 11 13.86 -1.30 9.81
CA ALA A 11 13.41 0.05 10.16
C ALA A 11 11.89 0.15 10.45
N ALA A 12 11.07 -0.78 9.95
CA ALA A 12 9.65 -0.86 10.28
C ALA A 12 9.40 -1.48 11.67
N THR A 13 10.32 -2.29 12.18
CA THR A 13 10.27 -2.89 13.52
C THR A 13 11.05 -2.14 14.60
N ASP A 14 12.08 -1.37 14.22
CA ASP A 14 12.89 -0.59 15.14
C ASP A 14 13.09 0.85 14.64
N PRO A 15 12.43 1.85 15.27
CA PRO A 15 12.49 3.24 14.84
C PRO A 15 13.86 3.89 15.11
N ASP A 16 14.73 3.31 15.94
CA ASP A 16 16.08 3.84 16.16
C ASP A 16 17.04 3.53 15.00
N LEU A 17 16.67 2.58 14.12
CA LEU A 17 17.33 2.37 12.82
C LEU A 17 16.91 3.40 11.76
N ALA A 18 15.97 4.30 12.07
CA ALA A 18 15.57 5.41 11.21
C ALA A 18 16.49 6.62 11.39
N GLY A 19 17.77 6.45 11.08
CA GLY A 19 18.77 7.52 10.97
C GLY A 19 19.49 7.48 9.62
N ASP A 20 20.16 8.59 9.26
CA ASP A 20 21.04 8.96 8.13
C ASP A 20 21.23 8.01 6.92
N ASP A 21 21.29 6.71 7.15
CA ASP A 21 21.32 5.68 6.11
C ASP A 21 20.02 5.61 5.31
N ALA A 22 18.87 5.68 5.98
CA ALA A 22 17.56 5.71 5.30
C ALA A 22 17.42 6.97 4.43
N GLU A 23 17.90 8.11 4.93
CA GLU A 23 17.95 9.38 4.20
C GLU A 23 18.86 9.29 2.97
N ARG A 24 20.08 8.75 3.13
CA ARG A 24 21.05 8.55 2.04
C ARG A 24 20.53 7.59 0.96
N ILE A 25 19.81 6.53 1.35
CA ILE A 25 19.19 5.61 0.41
C ILE A 25 18.09 6.32 -0.38
N ARG A 26 17.22 7.09 0.29
CA ARG A 26 16.19 7.91 -0.38
C ARG A 26 16.80 8.87 -1.40
N GLU A 27 17.85 9.60 -1.05
CA GLU A 27 18.55 10.50 -1.98
C GLU A 27 19.08 9.77 -3.23
N ARG A 28 19.73 8.62 -3.05
CA ARG A 28 20.27 7.83 -4.17
C ARG A 28 19.17 7.35 -5.11
N LEU A 29 18.04 6.91 -4.56
CA LEU A 29 16.88 6.50 -5.35
C LEU A 29 16.23 7.68 -6.08
N ALA A 30 16.18 8.86 -5.45
CA ALA A 30 15.69 10.08 -6.08
C ALA A 30 16.56 10.46 -7.29
N ARG A 31 17.89 10.44 -7.13
CA ARG A 31 18.85 10.71 -8.21
C ARG A 31 18.74 9.69 -9.36
N ALA A 32 18.42 8.45 -9.06
CA ALA A 32 18.22 7.40 -10.05
C ALA A 32 16.82 7.44 -10.72
N GLY A 33 15.94 8.35 -10.33
CA GLY A 33 14.57 8.43 -10.85
C GLY A 33 13.67 7.25 -10.41
N LEU A 34 14.05 6.54 -9.35
CA LEU A 34 13.36 5.34 -8.87
C LEU A 34 12.35 5.63 -7.76
N LEU A 35 12.26 6.89 -7.29
CA LEU A 35 11.21 7.29 -6.36
C LEU A 35 9.95 7.69 -7.13
N ALA A 36 8.84 7.03 -6.83
CA ALA A 36 7.54 7.53 -7.22
C ALA A 36 7.27 8.87 -6.52
N PRO A 37 6.69 9.87 -7.21
CA PRO A 37 6.29 11.10 -6.56
C PRO A 37 5.28 10.79 -5.45
N THR A 38 5.41 11.51 -4.32
CA THR A 38 4.40 11.46 -3.28
C THR A 38 3.10 12.00 -3.85
N GLY A 39 2.08 11.13 -3.92
CA GLY A 39 0.76 11.52 -4.38
C GLY A 39 0.09 12.48 -3.39
N HIS A 40 -0.99 13.12 -3.84
CA HIS A 40 -1.81 13.95 -2.96
C HIS A 40 -2.30 13.17 -1.74
N ALA A 41 -2.32 13.84 -0.59
CA ALA A 41 -2.89 13.28 0.63
C ALA A 41 -4.33 12.83 0.35
N ARG A 42 -4.60 11.54 0.56
CA ARG A 42 -5.94 10.99 0.34
C ARG A 42 -6.80 11.24 1.57
N ARG A 43 -8.00 11.76 1.36
CA ARG A 43 -9.00 11.88 2.42
C ARG A 43 -9.61 10.50 2.69
N ARG A 44 -9.63 10.09 3.96
CA ARG A 44 -10.36 8.89 4.37
C ARG A 44 -11.86 9.06 4.05
N PRO A 45 -12.51 8.08 3.41
CA PRO A 45 -13.96 8.12 3.22
C PRO A 45 -14.69 8.15 4.56
N ASP A 46 -15.88 8.73 4.56
CA ASP A 46 -16.79 8.71 5.70
C ASP A 46 -17.06 7.25 6.13
N PRO A 47 -16.82 6.87 7.40
CA PRO A 47 -17.02 5.51 7.88
C PRO A 47 -18.45 5.00 7.67
N ASP A 48 -19.47 5.86 7.77
CA ASP A 48 -20.86 5.44 7.63
C ASP A 48 -21.20 5.16 6.16
N ALA A 49 -20.66 5.98 5.25
CA ALA A 49 -20.77 5.72 3.81
C ALA A 49 -20.09 4.38 3.43
N VAL A 50 -18.95 4.06 4.04
CA VAL A 50 -18.25 2.78 3.83
C VAL A 50 -19.08 1.62 4.38
N ALA A 51 -19.67 1.75 5.56
CA ALA A 51 -20.51 0.71 6.15
C ALA A 51 -21.76 0.42 5.30
N ALA A 52 -22.43 1.47 4.81
CA ALA A 52 -23.58 1.36 3.92
C ALA A 52 -23.21 0.68 2.60
N ALA A 53 -22.12 1.10 1.96
CA ALA A 53 -21.62 0.49 0.72
C ALA A 53 -21.27 -0.99 0.92
N ARG A 54 -20.63 -1.33 2.03
CA ARG A 54 -20.30 -2.72 2.37
C ARG A 54 -21.56 -3.58 2.54
N ALA A 55 -22.56 -3.09 3.24
CA ALA A 55 -23.82 -3.80 3.41
C ALA A 55 -24.55 -4.00 2.08
N ALA A 56 -24.52 -3.02 1.17
CA ALA A 56 -25.09 -3.13 -0.16
C ALA A 56 -24.34 -4.15 -1.02
N ALA A 57 -23.00 -4.12 -1.03
CA ALA A 57 -22.17 -5.06 -1.78
C ALA A 57 -22.38 -6.51 -1.33
N GLY A 58 -22.58 -6.75 -0.03
CA GLY A 58 -22.86 -8.08 0.51
C GLY A 58 -24.20 -8.69 0.07
N ARG A 59 -25.10 -7.91 -0.55
CA ARG A 59 -26.37 -8.38 -1.11
C ARG A 59 -26.36 -8.47 -2.65
N GLY A 60 -25.28 -8.06 -3.30
CA GLY A 60 -25.14 -8.09 -4.75
C GLY A 60 -24.71 -9.46 -5.28
N THR A 61 -24.37 -9.52 -6.57
CA THR A 61 -23.84 -10.72 -7.23
C THR A 61 -22.60 -11.21 -6.48
N GLN A 62 -22.56 -12.51 -6.18
CA GLN A 62 -21.39 -13.06 -5.49
C GLN A 62 -20.17 -13.03 -6.41
N LEU A 63 -19.01 -12.82 -5.80
CA LEU A 63 -17.73 -12.85 -6.52
C LEU A 63 -17.51 -14.21 -7.20
N SER A 64 -17.96 -15.30 -6.58
CA SER A 64 -17.92 -16.65 -7.16
C SER A 64 -18.64 -16.73 -8.50
N ASP A 65 -19.80 -16.07 -8.62
CA ASP A 65 -20.66 -16.15 -9.80
C ASP A 65 -20.02 -15.35 -10.95
N ILE A 66 -19.42 -14.20 -10.64
CA ILE A 66 -18.66 -13.40 -11.60
C ILE A 66 -17.47 -14.19 -12.13
N VAL A 67 -16.68 -14.82 -11.25
CA VAL A 67 -15.50 -15.62 -11.63
C VAL A 67 -15.90 -16.85 -12.43
N ALA A 68 -17.02 -17.50 -12.08
CA ALA A 68 -17.52 -18.65 -12.82
C ALA A 68 -18.01 -18.26 -14.22
N SER A 69 -18.70 -17.13 -14.35
CA SER A 69 -19.19 -16.62 -15.64
C SER A 69 -18.06 -16.17 -16.58
N ASP A 70 -16.94 -15.66 -16.05
CA ASP A 70 -15.79 -15.21 -16.87
C ASP A 70 -14.92 -16.36 -17.39
N ARG A 71 -14.98 -17.53 -16.73
CA ARG A 71 -14.21 -18.73 -17.11
C ARG A 71 -14.96 -19.67 -18.06
N ALA A 72 -16.23 -19.41 -18.35
CA ALA A 72 -17.07 -20.19 -19.26
C ALA A 72 -16.91 -19.73 -20.71
#